data_AF-A0A847W6L6-F1
#
_entry.id   AF-A0A847W6L6-F1
#
_cell.length_a   1.000
_cell.length_b   1.000
_cell.length_c   1.000
_cell.angle_alpha   90.00
_cell.angle_beta   90.00
_cell.angle_gamma   90.00
#
_symmetry.space_group_name_H-M   'P 1'
#
loop_
_entity.id
_entity.type
_entity.pdbx_description
1 polymer ?
#
loop_
_entity_poly.entity_id
_entity_poly.type
_entity_poly.pdbx_seq_one_letter_code
_entity_poly.pdbx_strand_id
1 'polypeptide(L)'
;SKSHQEIMEEYLLFLLFQFEEELFLKEVKEVLSLNWQTPGLINIVELLAKELKNFDLEKFSKKLAEDLKEKLMELLLNPEFEKNIKNVELEKEWQKALYQVKKNIVHAEIEEINQEIKELDKKNQRTDTEELRLDKLLGRIVKKQAQLKN
;
A
#
# COMPACT_ATOMS: atom_id res chain seq x y z
N SER A 1 18.55 -2.22 -0.93
CA SER A 1 17.76 -2.75 0.20
C SER A 1 16.34 -2.30 0.01
N LYS A 2 15.35 -3.20 0.13
CA LYS A 2 13.93 -2.82 0.06
C LYS A 2 13.57 -1.92 1.24
N SER A 3 12.64 -1.00 1.04
CA SER A 3 12.11 -0.17 2.13
C SER A 3 11.19 -1.00 3.02
N HIS A 4 10.96 -0.56 4.26
CA HIS A 4 9.98 -1.24 5.13
C HIS A 4 8.57 -1.22 4.52
N GLN A 5 8.19 -0.13 3.85
CA GLN A 5 6.91 -0.04 3.15
C GLN A 5 6.80 -1.06 2.03
N GLU A 6 7.83 -1.16 1.21
CA GLU A 6 7.87 -2.11 0.10
C GLU A 6 7.73 -3.55 0.61
N ILE A 7 8.44 -3.92 1.68
CA ILE A 7 8.32 -5.27 2.28
C ILE A 7 6.89 -5.54 2.76
N MET A 8 6.24 -4.56 3.39
CA MET A 8 4.88 -4.72 3.91
C MET A 8 3.83 -4.78 2.79
N GLU A 9 3.99 -3.99 1.73
CA GLU A 9 3.14 -4.03 0.54
C GLU A 9 3.28 -5.38 -0.20
N GLU A 10 4.51 -5.88 -0.35
CA GLU A 10 4.76 -7.22 -0.90
C GLU A 10 4.12 -8.31 -0.04
N TYR A 11 4.29 -8.22 1.29
CA TYR A 11 3.72 -9.20 2.19
C TYR A 11 2.19 -9.18 2.19
N LEU A 12 1.57 -8.00 2.13
CA LEU A 12 0.11 -7.88 2.02
C LEU A 12 -0.40 -8.57 0.75
N LEU A 13 0.25 -8.33 -0.39
CA LEU A 13 -0.15 -8.94 -1.65
C LEU A 13 0.12 -10.46 -1.66
N PHE A 14 1.18 -10.93 -1.01
CA PHE A 14 1.41 -12.35 -0.75
C PHE A 14 0.23 -12.98 -0.01
N LEU A 15 -0.20 -12.36 1.09
CA LEU A 15 -1.32 -12.85 1.91
C LEU A 15 -2.63 -12.87 1.12
N LEU A 16 -2.88 -11.85 0.28
CA LEU A 16 -4.07 -11.80 -0.57
C LEU A 16 -4.20 -13.09 -1.40
N PHE A 17 -3.11 -13.53 -2.03
CA PHE A 17 -3.10 -14.71 -2.88
C PHE A 17 -3.08 -16.04 -2.14
N GLN A 18 -3.03 -16.04 -0.80
CA GLN A 18 -3.22 -17.25 0.01
C GLN A 18 -4.69 -17.50 0.36
N PHE A 19 -5.58 -16.52 0.16
CA PHE A 19 -7.00 -16.70 0.43
C PHE A 19 -7.69 -17.59 -0.59
N GLU A 20 -8.67 -18.35 -0.12
CA GLU A 20 -9.65 -19.00 -0.99
C GLU A 20 -10.52 -17.97 -1.71
N GLU A 21 -11.16 -18.37 -2.81
CA GLU A 21 -11.85 -17.48 -3.75
C GLU A 21 -12.84 -16.50 -3.09
N GLU A 22 -13.65 -16.98 -2.13
CA GLU A 22 -14.64 -16.15 -1.44
C GLU A 22 -13.97 -15.01 -0.65
N LEU A 23 -12.97 -15.33 0.16
CA LEU A 23 -12.22 -14.36 0.95
C LEU A 23 -11.36 -13.46 0.07
N PHE A 24 -10.75 -14.00 -0.99
CA PHE A 24 -10.00 -13.21 -1.96
C PHE A 24 -10.86 -12.10 -2.56
N LEU A 25 -12.07 -12.42 -3.05
CA LEU A 25 -12.98 -11.43 -3.66
C LEU A 25 -13.47 -10.37 -2.67
N LYS A 26 -13.53 -10.71 -1.38
CA LYS A 26 -13.84 -9.76 -0.31
C LYS A 26 -12.65 -8.83 -0.05
N GLU A 27 -11.48 -9.39 0.20
CA GLU A 27 -10.30 -8.66 0.67
C GLU A 27 -9.57 -7.91 -0.45
N VAL A 28 -9.68 -8.34 -1.71
CA VAL A 28 -9.09 -7.63 -2.86
C VAL A 28 -9.61 -6.20 -2.98
N LYS A 29 -10.85 -5.92 -2.54
CA LYS A 29 -11.43 -4.57 -2.55
C LYS A 29 -10.66 -3.62 -1.64
N GLU A 30 -10.20 -4.10 -0.49
CA GLU A 30 -9.36 -3.31 0.41
C GLU A 30 -8.02 -3.00 -0.27
N VAL A 31 -7.39 -3.99 -0.89
CA VAL A 31 -6.15 -3.83 -1.67
C VAL A 31 -6.29 -2.81 -2.79
N LEU A 32 -7.38 -2.83 -3.54
CA LEU A 32 -7.62 -1.89 -4.63
C LEU A 32 -7.91 -0.46 -4.15
N SER A 33 -8.27 -0.28 -2.88
CA SER A 33 -8.55 1.04 -2.30
C SER A 33 -7.30 1.75 -1.74
N LEU A 34 -6.18 1.03 -1.62
CA LEU A 34 -4.94 1.59 -1.06
C LEU A 34 -4.24 2.49 -2.07
N ASN A 35 -3.61 3.55 -1.56
CA ASN A 35 -2.68 4.37 -2.33
C ASN A 35 -1.28 3.73 -2.28
N TRP A 36 -1.06 2.71 -3.12
CA TRP A 36 0.20 1.96 -3.21
C TRP A 36 1.36 2.90 -3.52
N GLN A 37 2.52 2.62 -2.92
CA GLN A 37 3.70 3.47 -3.06
C GLN A 37 4.83 2.77 -3.82
N THR A 38 4.78 1.44 -3.97
CA THR A 38 5.78 0.67 -4.72
C THR A 38 5.40 0.58 -6.21
N PRO A 39 6.17 1.19 -7.14
CA PRO A 39 5.84 1.24 -8.57
C PRO A 39 5.53 -0.12 -9.21
N GLY A 40 6.35 -1.14 -8.93
CA GLY A 40 6.13 -2.48 -9.49
C GLY A 40 4.85 -3.16 -8.99
N LEU A 41 4.39 -2.85 -7.77
CA LEU A 41 3.16 -3.41 -7.21
C LEU A 41 1.93 -2.63 -7.67
N ILE A 42 2.04 -1.31 -7.87
CA ILE A 42 0.99 -0.49 -8.46
C ILE A 42 0.50 -1.12 -9.77
N ASN A 43 1.41 -1.45 -10.69
CA ASN A 43 1.06 -2.05 -11.98
C ASN A 43 0.36 -3.42 -11.84
N ILE A 44 0.80 -4.26 -10.89
CA ILE A 44 0.17 -5.56 -10.64
C ILE A 44 -1.25 -5.35 -10.11
N VAL A 45 -1.45 -4.44 -9.17
CA VAL A 45 -2.75 -4.14 -8.55
C VAL A 45 -3.71 -3.51 -9.57
N GLU A 46 -3.24 -2.61 -10.43
CA GLU A 46 -4.03 -2.01 -11.51
C GLU A 46 -4.49 -3.05 -12.55
N LEU A 47 -3.63 -4.01 -12.88
CA LEU A 47 -4.01 -5.13 -13.75
C LEU A 47 -4.98 -6.07 -13.05
N LEU A 48 -4.76 -6.34 -11.76
CA LEU A 48 -5.65 -7.15 -10.95
C LEU A 48 -7.08 -6.58 -10.91
N ALA A 49 -7.22 -5.25 -10.78
CA ALA A 49 -8.51 -4.56 -10.81
C ALA A 49 -9.34 -4.84 -12.07
N LYS A 50 -8.67 -5.10 -13.21
CA LYS A 50 -9.31 -5.37 -14.51
C LYS A 50 -9.73 -6.83 -14.66
N GLU A 51 -9.20 -7.72 -13.83
CA GLU A 51 -9.25 -9.19 -14.01
C GLU A 51 -9.96 -9.91 -12.85
N LEU A 52 -10.71 -9.19 -12.01
CA LEU A 52 -11.38 -9.76 -10.83
C LEU A 52 -12.49 -10.76 -11.15
N LYS A 53 -13.11 -10.67 -12.33
CA LYS A 53 -14.23 -11.53 -12.71
C LYS A 53 -13.72 -12.91 -13.08
N ASN A 54 -14.05 -13.92 -12.28
CA ASN A 54 -13.53 -15.29 -12.39
C ASN A 54 -11.99 -15.32 -12.28
N PHE A 55 -11.47 -14.61 -11.27
CA PHE A 55 -10.03 -14.49 -11.05
C PHE A 55 -9.37 -15.88 -10.93
N ASP A 56 -8.25 -16.03 -11.61
CA ASP A 56 -7.41 -17.23 -11.58
C ASP A 56 -5.96 -16.76 -11.63
N LEU A 57 -5.19 -17.12 -10.60
CA LEU A 57 -3.82 -16.63 -10.44
C LEU A 57 -2.90 -17.06 -11.59
N GLU A 58 -3.08 -18.28 -12.11
CA GLU A 58 -2.27 -18.79 -13.21
C GLU A 58 -2.54 -17.99 -14.49
N LYS A 59 -3.81 -17.77 -14.84
CA LYS A 59 -4.22 -16.95 -15.99
C LYS A 59 -3.81 -15.50 -15.82
N PHE A 60 -3.93 -14.95 -14.61
CA PHE A 60 -3.50 -13.59 -14.29
C PHE A 60 -2.00 -13.43 -14.51
N SER A 61 -1.17 -14.35 -13.99
CA SER A 61 0.28 -14.28 -14.13
C SER A 61 0.76 -14.28 -15.58
N LYS A 62 0.04 -14.97 -16.48
CA LYS A 62 0.34 -15.01 -17.92
C LYS A 62 0.02 -13.71 -18.67
N LYS A 63 -0.79 -12.83 -18.08
CA LYS A 63 -1.12 -11.51 -18.64
C LYS A 63 -0.14 -10.42 -18.22
N LEU A 64 0.67 -10.69 -17.19
CA LEU A 64 1.71 -9.76 -16.74
C LEU A 64 2.85 -9.72 -17.75
N ALA A 65 3.46 -8.55 -17.90
CA ALA A 65 4.77 -8.45 -18.53
C ALA A 65 5.81 -9.27 -17.72
N GLU A 66 6.88 -9.73 -18.37
CA GLU A 66 7.81 -10.68 -17.75
C GLU A 66 8.46 -10.14 -16.46
N ASP A 67 8.77 -8.84 -16.41
CA ASP A 67 9.31 -8.17 -15.23
C ASP A 67 8.31 -8.15 -14.06
N LEU A 68 7.03 -7.89 -14.33
CA LEU A 68 5.97 -7.93 -13.32
C LEU A 68 5.67 -9.35 -12.87
N LYS A 69 5.77 -10.32 -13.78
CA LYS A 69 5.60 -11.74 -13.49
C LYS A 69 6.73 -12.25 -12.60
N GLU A 70 7.99 -11.93 -12.91
CA GLU A 70 9.14 -12.22 -12.06
C GLU A 70 8.92 -11.64 -10.66
N LYS A 71 8.54 -10.37 -10.55
CA LYS A 71 8.24 -9.72 -9.26
C LYS A 71 7.11 -10.41 -8.49
N LEU A 72 6.01 -10.79 -9.17
CA LEU A 72 4.92 -11.54 -8.56
C LEU A 72 5.41 -12.90 -8.03
N MET A 73 6.21 -13.63 -8.81
CA MET A 73 6.74 -14.93 -8.42
C MET A 73 7.72 -14.84 -7.26
N GLU A 74 8.61 -13.86 -7.24
CA GLU A 74 9.53 -13.59 -6.12
C GLU A 74 8.76 -13.40 -4.81
N LEU A 75 7.65 -12.67 -4.87
CA LEU A 75 6.78 -12.43 -3.74
C LEU A 75 6.04 -13.70 -3.28
N LEU A 76 5.47 -14.46 -4.23
CA LEU A 76 4.71 -15.68 -3.92
C LEU A 76 5.59 -16.80 -3.36
N LEU A 77 6.86 -16.84 -3.77
CA LEU A 77 7.82 -17.85 -3.36
C LEU A 77 8.75 -17.39 -2.23
N ASN A 78 8.44 -16.28 -1.57
CA ASN A 78 9.28 -15.75 -0.51
C ASN A 78 9.21 -16.63 0.76
N PRO A 79 10.31 -17.31 1.15
CA PRO A 79 10.30 -18.24 2.28
C PRO A 79 10.09 -17.54 3.62
N GLU A 80 10.46 -16.26 3.75
CA GLU A 80 10.21 -15.50 4.98
C GLU A 80 8.72 -15.20 5.17
N PHE A 81 8.00 -14.93 4.09
CA PHE A 81 6.56 -14.72 4.14
C PHE A 81 5.82 -16.02 4.48
N GLU A 82 6.25 -17.13 3.89
CA GLU A 82 5.70 -18.45 4.19
C GLU A 82 5.91 -18.84 5.67
N LYS A 83 7.07 -18.53 6.25
CA LYS A 83 7.35 -18.76 7.68
C LYS A 83 6.38 -17.97 8.58
N ASN A 84 6.02 -16.75 8.20
CA ASN A 84 5.16 -15.88 9.01
C ASN A 84 3.71 -16.41 9.11
N ILE A 85 3.25 -17.19 8.14
CA ILE A 85 1.88 -17.77 8.15
C ILE A 85 1.81 -19.22 8.67
N LYS A 86 2.95 -19.91 8.83
CA LYS A 86 3.01 -21.36 9.12
C LYS A 86 2.31 -21.80 10.41
N ASN A 87 1.96 -20.91 11.33
CA ASN A 87 1.23 -21.23 12.56
C ASN A 87 0.29 -20.07 12.99
N VAL A 88 -0.17 -19.27 12.05
CA VAL A 88 -1.00 -18.09 12.32
C VAL A 88 -2.28 -18.17 11.50
N GLU A 89 -3.38 -17.71 12.07
CA GLU A 89 -4.63 -17.51 11.33
C GLU A 89 -4.44 -16.46 10.24
N LEU A 90 -4.63 -16.84 8.98
CA LEU A 90 -4.35 -16.01 7.81
C LEU A 90 -5.08 -14.66 7.87
N GLU A 91 -6.35 -14.65 8.26
CA GLU A 91 -7.15 -13.42 8.41
C GLU A 91 -6.56 -12.48 9.45
N LYS A 92 -6.07 -13.00 10.58
CA LYS A 92 -5.46 -12.18 11.64
C LYS A 92 -4.17 -11.52 11.15
N GLU A 93 -3.34 -12.28 10.44
CA GLU A 93 -2.09 -11.77 9.90
C GLU A 93 -2.34 -10.78 8.75
N TRP A 94 -3.37 -11.03 7.93
CA TRP A 94 -3.87 -10.07 6.94
C TRP A 94 -4.27 -8.74 7.57
N GLN A 95 -5.12 -8.74 8.61
CA GLN A 95 -5.55 -7.50 9.25
C GLN A 95 -4.36 -6.70 9.82
N LYS A 96 -3.38 -7.41 10.40
CA LYS A 96 -2.14 -6.79 10.90
C LYS A 96 -1.30 -6.19 9.77
N ALA A 97 -1.10 -6.92 8.68
CA ALA A 97 -0.35 -6.43 7.52
C ALA A 97 -1.06 -5.23 6.87
N LEU A 98 -2.38 -5.31 6.68
CA LEU A 98 -3.20 -4.26 6.11
C LEU A 98 -3.14 -2.98 6.97
N TYR A 99 -3.28 -3.12 8.29
CA TYR A 99 -3.14 -2.00 9.22
C TYR A 99 -1.77 -1.34 9.10
N GLN A 100 -0.69 -2.13 9.06
CA GLN A 100 0.66 -1.60 8.96
C GLN A 100 0.91 -0.89 7.62
N VAL A 101 0.42 -1.43 6.50
CA VAL A 101 0.48 -0.77 5.18
C VAL A 101 -0.27 0.56 5.20
N LYS A 102 -1.52 0.57 5.70
CA LYS A 102 -2.32 1.82 5.84
C LYS A 102 -1.60 2.86 6.69
N LYS A 103 -1.04 2.44 7.82
CA LYS A 103 -0.26 3.31 8.72
C LYS A 103 0.96 3.91 8.02
N ASN A 104 1.72 3.10 7.29
CA ASN A 104 2.89 3.57 6.56
C ASN A 104 2.53 4.55 5.43
N ILE A 105 1.45 4.29 4.68
CA ILE A 105 0.92 5.22 3.68
C ILE A 105 0.63 6.58 4.32
N VAL A 106 -0.11 6.58 5.44
CA VAL A 106 -0.43 7.82 6.16
C VAL A 106 0.82 8.54 6.66
N HIS A 107 1.84 7.81 7.13
CA HIS A 107 3.11 8.41 7.53
C HIS A 107 3.85 9.06 6.36
N ALA A 108 3.90 8.40 5.20
CA ALA A 108 4.52 8.94 4.01
C ALA A 108 3.78 10.20 3.51
N GLU A 109 2.45 10.20 3.50
CA GLU A 109 1.65 11.39 3.15
C GLU A 109 1.89 12.56 4.11
N ILE A 110 2.04 12.28 5.42
CA ILE A 110 2.41 13.32 6.41
C ILE A 110 3.81 13.88 6.12
N GLU A 111 4.77 13.02 5.78
CA GLU A 111 6.13 13.47 5.45
C GLU A 111 6.16 14.33 4.19
N GLU A 112 5.41 13.96 3.14
CA GLU A 112 5.22 14.79 1.94
C GLU A 112 4.65 16.17 2.29
N ILE A 113 3.60 16.21 3.11
CA ILE A 113 3.01 17.49 3.55
C ILE A 113 4.03 18.31 4.36
N ASN A 114 4.81 17.67 5.25
CA ASN A 114 5.84 18.35 6.02
C ASN A 114 6.95 18.92 5.12
N GLN A 115 7.31 18.23 4.04
CA GLN A 115 8.25 18.75 3.05
C GLN A 115 7.68 19.98 2.34
N GLU A 116 6.41 19.96 1.94
CA GLU A 116 5.74 21.15 1.38
C GLU A 116 5.73 22.34 2.35
N ILE A 117 5.48 22.09 3.64
CA ILE A 117 5.52 23.13 4.68
C ILE A 117 6.93 23.70 4.82
N LYS A 118 7.97 22.84 4.88
CA LYS A 118 9.36 23.29 4.95
C LYS A 118 9.74 24.20 3.78
N GLU A 119 9.25 23.93 2.58
CA GLU A 119 9.50 24.81 1.42
C GLU A 119 8.79 26.17 1.54
N LEU A 120 7.61 26.22 2.15
CA LEU A 120 6.94 27.49 2.49
C LEU A 120 7.65 28.25 3.62
N ASP A 121 8.23 27.54 4.57
CA ASP A 121 8.98 28.11 5.71
C ASP A 121 10.32 28.74 5.29
N LYS A 122 10.92 28.28 4.19
CA LYS A 122 12.16 28.87 3.64
C LYS A 122 11.97 30.28 3.06
N LYS A 123 10.74 30.74 2.87
CA LYS A 123 10.46 32.07 2.30
C LYS A 123 10.56 33.15 3.37
N ASN A 124 11.32 34.22 3.09
CA ASN A 124 11.51 35.34 4.02
C ASN A 124 10.20 36.07 4.37
N GLN A 125 9.25 36.11 3.43
CA GLN A 125 7.88 36.61 3.63
C GLN A 125 6.93 35.72 2.85
N ARG A 126 5.79 35.39 3.45
CA ARG A 126 4.70 34.67 2.80
C ARG A 126 3.63 35.65 2.36
N THR A 127 3.05 35.38 1.20
CA THR A 127 1.84 36.03 0.71
C THR A 127 0.60 35.48 1.44
N ASP A 128 -0.51 36.23 1.42
CA ASP A 128 -1.78 35.75 1.98
C ASP A 128 -2.22 34.41 1.38
N THR A 129 -1.92 34.18 0.08
CA THR A 129 -2.18 32.90 -0.59
C THR A 129 -1.35 31.74 -0.04
N GLU A 130 -0.13 32.00 0.41
CA GLU A 130 0.76 31.00 0.99
C GLU A 130 0.42 30.70 2.45
N GLU A 131 -0.03 31.70 3.22
CA GLU A 131 -0.59 31.47 4.55
C GLU A 131 -1.86 30.62 4.49
N LEU A 132 -2.78 30.93 3.56
CA LEU A 132 -3.96 30.08 3.33
C LEU A 132 -3.59 28.66 2.89
N ARG A 133 -2.48 28.49 2.15
CA ARG A 133 -1.99 27.15 1.79
C ARG A 133 -1.41 26.43 3.00
N LEU A 134 -0.65 27.11 3.86
CA LEU A 134 -0.08 26.55 5.08
C LEU A 134 -1.19 26.05 6.01
N ASP A 135 -2.22 26.85 6.25
CA ASP A 135 -3.37 26.45 7.07
C ASP A 135 -4.05 25.18 6.55
N LYS A 136 -4.20 25.07 5.23
CA LYS A 136 -4.74 23.86 4.58
C LYS A 136 -3.83 22.64 4.79
N LEU A 137 -2.51 22.80 4.67
CA LEU A 137 -1.54 21.72 4.87
C LEU A 137 -1.54 21.24 6.33
N LEU A 138 -1.53 22.16 7.30
CA LEU A 138 -1.65 21.84 8.73
C LEU A 138 -2.97 21.12 9.03
N GLY A 139 -4.09 21.60 8.46
CA GLY A 139 -5.39 20.93 8.58
C GLY A 139 -5.39 19.50 8.01
N ARG A 140 -4.66 19.24 6.92
CA ARG A 140 -4.48 17.90 6.37
C ARG A 140 -3.67 17.00 7.30
N ILE A 141 -2.58 17.50 7.91
CA ILE A 141 -1.80 16.74 8.90
C ILE A 141 -2.68 16.30 10.07
N VAL A 142 -3.47 17.20 10.65
CA VAL A 142 -4.35 16.88 11.78
C VAL A 142 -5.34 15.76 11.41
N LYS A 143 -5.95 15.84 10.22
CA LYS A 143 -6.85 14.78 9.71
C LYS A 143 -6.13 13.44 9.56
N LYS A 144 -4.91 13.44 9.00
CA LYS A 144 -4.10 12.22 8.82
C LYS A 144 -3.64 11.63 10.16
N GLN A 145 -3.23 12.46 11.12
CA GLN A 145 -2.88 12.00 12.46
C GLN A 145 -4.06 11.39 13.22
N ALA A 146 -5.29 11.88 12.99
CA ALA A 146 -6.49 11.27 13.55
C ALA A 146 -6.73 9.85 12.98
N GLN A 147 -6.37 9.60 11.72
CA GLN A 147 -6.47 8.26 11.11
C GLN A 147 -5.52 7.24 11.74
N LEU A 148 -4.41 7.69 12.35
CA LEU A 148 -3.44 6.81 13.03
C LEU A 148 -3.84 6.44 14.47
N LYS A 149 -4.83 7.13 15.05
CA LYS A 149 -5.29 6.92 16.44
C LYS A 149 -6.46 5.94 16.54
N ASN A 150 -7.05 5.59 15.41
CA ASN A 150 -8.17 4.66 15.27
C ASN A 150 -7.66 3.33 14.69
#